data_AF-A0A1H7Z457-F1
#
_entry.id   AF-A0A1H7Z457-F1
#
_cell.length_a   1.000
_cell.length_b   1.000
_cell.length_c   1.000
_cell.angle_alpha   90.00
_cell.angle_beta   90.00
_cell.angle_gamma   90.00
#
_symmetry.space_group_name_H-M   'P 1'
#
loop_
_entity.id
_entity.type
_entity.pdbx_description
1 polymer ?
#
loop_
_entity_poly.entity_id
_entity_poly.type
_entity_poly.pdbx_seq_one_letter_code
_entity_poly.pdbx_strand_id
1 'polypeptide(L)'
;MNRKIGMVSSIINLVSVLLFALCMLTKFDFGSYLICMFIAFSFVPMISAFCNECDVARKTAGYSAMIFAGVYAVIILIVYFAQVTAVRLDGLNQQAMQIIDYSKFGLFFSYDLLGYGIMALSTFFAGLTIQPQNNSDKVLKWLLVVHGIFFVSCLIMPMLGLFSAEMQGSEWIGILVLEFWCIYFTPIGFLSYLHFKSTPA
;
A
#
# COMPACT_ATOMS: atom_id res chain seq x y z
N MET A 1 -4.77 -24.76 -2.38
CA MET A 1 -5.61 -23.68 -1.84
C MET A 1 -4.83 -22.38 -1.73
N ASN A 2 -3.68 -22.38 -1.03
CA ASN A 2 -2.85 -21.19 -0.79
C ASN A 2 -2.41 -20.46 -2.07
N ARG A 3 -2.00 -21.21 -3.11
CA ARG A 3 -1.72 -20.65 -4.44
C ARG A 3 -2.86 -19.81 -5.01
N LYS A 4 -4.12 -20.31 -4.90
CA LYS A 4 -5.30 -19.57 -5.38
C LYS A 4 -5.52 -18.30 -4.58
N ILE A 5 -5.27 -18.32 -3.27
CA ILE A 5 -5.35 -17.12 -2.42
C ILE A 5 -4.37 -16.08 -2.94
N GLY A 6 -3.09 -16.43 -3.13
CA GLY A 6 -2.07 -15.53 -3.68
C GLY A 6 -2.42 -14.96 -5.05
N MET A 7 -2.94 -15.79 -5.97
CA MET A 7 -3.38 -15.34 -7.29
C MET A 7 -4.54 -14.34 -7.21
N VAL A 8 -5.61 -14.69 -6.48
CA VAL A 8 -6.80 -13.84 -6.36
C VAL A 8 -6.47 -12.54 -5.64
N SER A 9 -5.71 -12.61 -4.55
CA SER A 9 -5.30 -11.41 -3.82
C SER A 9 -4.44 -10.48 -4.67
N SER A 10 -3.51 -11.03 -5.47
CA SER A 10 -2.68 -10.23 -6.38
C SER A 10 -3.49 -9.52 -7.46
N ILE A 11 -4.49 -10.20 -8.03
CA ILE A 11 -5.40 -9.60 -9.02
C ILE A 11 -6.28 -8.52 -8.40
N ILE A 12 -6.88 -8.79 -7.24
CA ILE A 12 -7.70 -7.78 -6.53
C ILE A 12 -6.83 -6.57 -6.21
N ASN A 13 -5.60 -6.77 -5.76
CA ASN A 13 -4.66 -5.69 -5.47
C ASN A 13 -4.34 -4.86 -6.72
N LEU A 14 -3.97 -5.52 -7.82
CA LEU A 14 -3.69 -4.87 -9.10
C LEU A 14 -4.90 -4.04 -9.60
N VAL A 15 -6.08 -4.64 -9.63
CA VAL A 15 -7.30 -3.95 -10.07
C VAL A 15 -7.63 -2.78 -9.14
N SER A 16 -7.47 -2.95 -7.83
CA SER A 16 -7.71 -1.88 -6.86
C SER A 16 -6.73 -0.73 -7.03
N VAL A 17 -5.44 -1.01 -7.28
CA VAL A 17 -4.43 0.03 -7.58
C VAL A 17 -4.80 0.84 -8.83
N LEU A 18 -5.21 0.15 -9.91
CA LEU A 18 -5.62 0.82 -11.15
C LEU A 18 -6.90 1.65 -10.99
N LEU A 19 -7.88 1.12 -10.26
CA LEU A 19 -9.13 1.83 -9.98
C LEU A 19 -8.90 3.02 -9.03
N PHE A 20 -8.01 2.88 -8.06
CA PHE A 20 -7.62 3.96 -7.16
C PHE A 20 -6.98 5.11 -7.95
N ALA A 21 -6.01 4.81 -8.82
CA ALA A 21 -5.40 5.78 -9.72
C ALA A 21 -6.45 6.49 -10.60
N LEU A 22 -7.37 5.72 -11.19
CA LEU A 22 -8.45 6.32 -11.98
C LEU A 22 -9.34 7.26 -11.16
N CYS A 23 -9.70 6.89 -9.93
CA CYS A 23 -10.51 7.74 -9.05
C CYS A 23 -9.76 9.02 -8.66
N MET A 24 -8.46 8.93 -8.40
CA MET A 24 -7.60 10.07 -8.10
C MET A 24 -7.54 11.05 -9.29
N LEU A 25 -7.31 10.55 -10.51
CA LEU A 25 -7.26 11.37 -11.72
C LEU A 25 -8.61 12.02 -12.08
N THR A 26 -9.71 11.36 -11.74
CA THR A 26 -11.07 11.87 -11.97
C THR A 26 -11.62 12.70 -10.80
N LYS A 27 -10.83 12.89 -9.73
CA LYS A 27 -11.22 13.58 -8.49
C LYS A 27 -12.48 12.99 -7.83
N PHE A 28 -12.61 11.67 -7.89
CA PHE A 28 -13.69 10.95 -7.24
C PHE A 28 -13.26 10.47 -5.84
N ASP A 29 -13.22 11.39 -4.88
CA ASP A 29 -12.63 11.18 -3.55
C ASP A 29 -13.19 9.96 -2.81
N PHE A 30 -14.53 9.82 -2.76
CA PHE A 30 -15.15 8.67 -2.10
C PHE A 30 -14.72 7.34 -2.73
N GLY A 31 -14.62 7.30 -4.07
CA GLY A 31 -14.12 6.12 -4.79
C GLY A 31 -12.68 5.82 -4.42
N SER A 32 -11.81 6.84 -4.46
CA SER A 32 -10.40 6.71 -4.06
C SER A 32 -10.27 6.12 -2.65
N TYR A 33 -11.00 6.67 -1.68
CA TYR A 33 -10.92 6.22 -0.29
C TYR A 33 -11.41 4.77 -0.11
N LEU A 34 -12.56 4.44 -0.71
CA LEU A 34 -13.11 3.09 -0.63
C LEU A 34 -12.19 2.07 -1.30
N ILE A 35 -11.68 2.37 -2.50
CA ILE A 35 -10.82 1.45 -3.24
C ILE A 35 -9.47 1.25 -2.54
N CYS A 36 -8.93 2.28 -1.88
CA CYS A 36 -7.70 2.12 -1.09
C CYS A 36 -7.84 1.07 0.02
N MET A 37 -9.02 0.94 0.63
CA MET A 37 -9.28 -0.13 1.60
C MET A 37 -9.18 -1.53 0.97
N PHE A 38 -9.60 -1.70 -0.29
CA PHE A 38 -9.45 -2.97 -1.02
C PHE A 38 -7.99 -3.27 -1.38
N ILE A 39 -7.15 -2.25 -1.59
CA ILE A 39 -5.69 -2.43 -1.70
C ILE A 39 -5.18 -3.06 -0.39
N ALA A 40 -5.54 -2.51 0.77
CA ALA A 40 -5.14 -3.06 2.07
C ALA A 40 -5.65 -4.49 2.30
N PHE A 41 -6.94 -4.75 2.04
CA PHE A 41 -7.54 -6.08 2.22
C PHE A 41 -6.92 -7.15 1.32
N SER A 42 -6.50 -6.80 0.12
CA SER A 42 -5.87 -7.72 -0.82
C SER A 42 -4.36 -7.87 -0.60
N PHE A 43 -3.70 -6.84 -0.06
CA PHE A 43 -2.27 -6.87 0.20
C PHE A 43 -1.89 -7.91 1.26
N VAL A 44 -2.60 -7.97 2.39
CA VAL A 44 -2.30 -8.91 3.48
C VAL A 44 -2.31 -10.39 3.02
N PRO A 45 -3.36 -10.92 2.36
CA PRO A 45 -3.34 -12.29 1.87
C PRO A 45 -2.31 -12.53 0.76
N MET A 46 -1.96 -11.50 -0.04
CA MET A 46 -0.87 -11.59 -1.01
C MET A 46 0.49 -11.80 -0.32
N ILE A 47 0.79 -11.02 0.72
CA ILE A 47 2.01 -11.21 1.52
C ILE A 47 2.00 -12.55 2.27
N SER A 48 0.82 -12.99 2.73
CA SER A 48 0.66 -14.31 3.35
C SER A 48 1.01 -15.45 2.42
N ALA A 49 0.63 -15.35 1.14
CA ALA A 49 1.01 -16.33 0.13
C ALA A 49 2.54 -16.39 -0.08
N PHE A 50 3.22 -15.24 -0.16
CA PHE A 50 4.69 -15.20 -0.21
C PHE A 50 5.34 -15.83 1.03
N CYS A 51 4.81 -15.52 2.23
CA CYS A 51 5.29 -16.13 3.48
C CYS A 51 5.03 -17.63 3.52
N ASN A 52 3.93 -18.11 2.93
CA ASN A 52 3.62 -19.54 2.87
C ASN A 52 4.58 -20.29 1.96
N GLU A 53 4.87 -19.77 0.77
CA GLU A 53 5.72 -20.41 -0.25
C GLU A 53 7.22 -20.35 0.08
N CYS A 54 7.64 -19.54 1.05
CA CYS A 54 9.05 -19.40 1.37
C CYS A 54 9.64 -20.60 2.12
N ASP A 55 10.91 -20.90 1.81
CA ASP A 55 11.69 -21.92 2.51
C ASP A 55 11.77 -21.64 4.02
N VAL A 56 11.96 -22.71 4.80
CA VAL A 56 12.18 -22.65 6.25
C VAL A 56 13.29 -21.65 6.62
N ALA A 57 14.39 -21.63 5.85
CA ALA A 57 15.51 -20.71 6.07
C ALA A 57 15.17 -19.21 5.93
N ARG A 58 14.04 -18.88 5.30
CA ARG A 58 13.58 -17.51 5.05
C ARG A 58 12.33 -17.13 5.84
N LYS A 59 11.87 -17.98 6.77
CA LYS A 59 10.64 -17.73 7.55
C LYS A 59 10.71 -16.45 8.38
N THR A 60 11.88 -16.08 8.89
CA THR A 60 12.04 -14.80 9.60
C THR A 60 11.67 -13.62 8.70
N ALA A 61 12.13 -13.60 7.44
CA ALA A 61 11.75 -12.56 6.49
C ALA A 61 10.24 -12.63 6.17
N GLY A 62 9.68 -13.84 5.98
CA GLY A 62 8.25 -14.02 5.75
C GLY A 62 7.38 -13.50 6.89
N TYR A 63 7.73 -13.80 8.14
CA TYR A 63 7.01 -13.32 9.31
C TYR A 63 7.15 -11.81 9.49
N SER A 64 8.34 -11.24 9.28
CA SER A 64 8.53 -9.78 9.27
C SER A 64 7.62 -9.13 8.22
N ALA A 65 7.60 -9.66 6.99
CA ALA A 65 6.73 -9.17 5.93
C ALA A 65 5.25 -9.20 6.36
N MET A 66 4.80 -10.31 6.93
CA MET A 66 3.42 -10.46 7.39
C MET A 66 3.02 -9.49 8.50
N ILE A 67 3.90 -9.28 9.48
CA ILE A 67 3.65 -8.35 10.58
C ILE A 67 3.54 -6.93 10.04
N PHE A 68 4.47 -6.50 9.18
CA PHE A 68 4.40 -5.18 8.57
C PHE A 68 3.18 -5.02 7.66
N ALA A 69 2.79 -6.05 6.90
CA ALA A 69 1.56 -6.01 6.12
C ALA A 69 0.32 -5.79 6.99
N GLY A 70 0.24 -6.45 8.15
CA GLY A 70 -0.82 -6.25 9.12
C GLY A 70 -0.85 -4.83 9.69
N VAL A 71 0.31 -4.31 10.10
CA VAL A 71 0.43 -2.94 10.62
C VAL A 71 0.02 -1.90 9.56
N TYR A 72 0.51 -2.06 8.32
CA TYR A 72 0.10 -1.23 7.18
C TYR A 72 -1.43 -1.24 7.02
N ALA A 73 -2.04 -2.42 6.96
CA ALA A 73 -3.47 -2.53 6.74
C ALA A 73 -4.27 -1.84 7.84
N VAL A 74 -3.88 -1.99 9.11
CA VAL A 74 -4.55 -1.30 10.23
C VAL A 74 -4.47 0.21 10.09
N ILE A 75 -3.27 0.76 9.84
CA ILE A 75 -3.06 2.21 9.72
C ILE A 75 -3.90 2.78 8.56
N ILE A 76 -3.80 2.17 7.38
CA ILE A 76 -4.54 2.62 6.19
C ILE A 76 -6.05 2.51 6.42
N LEU A 77 -6.54 1.39 6.96
CA LEU A 77 -7.97 1.24 7.22
C LEU A 77 -8.48 2.29 8.21
N ILE A 78 -7.72 2.66 9.25
CA ILE A 78 -8.12 3.74 10.17
C ILE A 78 -8.27 5.07 9.41
N VAL A 79 -7.30 5.43 8.56
CA VAL A 79 -7.33 6.69 7.80
C VAL A 79 -8.51 6.72 6.83
N TYR A 80 -8.63 5.71 5.97
CA TYR A 80 -9.63 5.72 4.89
C TYR A 80 -11.04 5.40 5.38
N PHE A 81 -11.20 4.58 6.43
CA PHE A 81 -12.52 4.33 7.02
C PHE A 81 -13.10 5.63 7.62
N ALA A 82 -12.28 6.45 8.24
CA ALA A 82 -12.70 7.76 8.72
C ALA A 82 -13.02 8.75 7.58
N GLN A 83 -12.31 8.68 6.44
CA GLN A 83 -12.65 9.50 5.27
C GLN A 83 -14.06 9.17 4.74
N VAL A 84 -14.40 7.88 4.66
CA VAL A 84 -15.72 7.45 4.14
C VAL A 84 -16.86 7.53 5.17
N THR A 85 -16.53 7.78 6.44
CA THR A 85 -17.48 7.94 7.55
C THR A 85 -17.47 9.37 8.07
N ALA A 86 -16.67 9.66 9.10
CA ALA A 86 -16.70 10.91 9.85
C ALA A 86 -16.47 12.15 8.99
N VAL A 87 -15.45 12.14 8.12
CA VAL A 87 -15.14 13.29 7.25
C VAL A 87 -16.28 13.57 6.28
N ARG A 88 -16.91 12.52 5.75
CA ARG A 88 -18.00 12.64 4.77
C ARG A 88 -19.36 12.99 5.40
N LEU A 89 -19.65 12.48 6.60
CA LEU A 89 -21.02 12.44 7.14
C LEU A 89 -21.26 13.34 8.36
N ASP A 90 -20.24 13.59 9.19
CA ASP A 90 -20.47 14.12 10.55
C ASP A 90 -20.41 15.66 10.64
N GLY A 91 -20.25 16.37 9.51
CA GLY A 91 -20.28 17.85 9.48
C GLY A 91 -19.23 18.49 10.40
N LEU A 92 -18.01 17.96 10.37
CA LEU A 92 -16.93 18.32 11.30
C LEU A 92 -16.57 19.81 11.25
N ASN A 93 -16.17 20.35 12.41
CA ASN A 93 -15.65 21.71 12.48
C ASN A 93 -14.26 21.83 11.80
N GLN A 94 -13.81 23.06 11.55
CA GLN A 94 -12.56 23.31 10.83
C GLN A 94 -11.33 22.69 11.52
N GLN A 95 -11.27 22.75 12.85
CA GLN A 95 -10.14 22.20 13.61
C GLN A 95 -10.06 20.67 13.48
N ALA A 96 -11.19 19.98 13.54
CA ALA A 96 -11.26 18.54 13.32
C ALA A 96 -10.86 18.19 11.88
N MET A 97 -11.38 18.92 10.88
CA MET A 97 -11.01 18.73 9.48
C MET A 97 -9.50 18.90 9.25
N GLN A 98 -8.84 19.88 9.86
CA GLN A 98 -7.39 20.05 9.74
C GLN A 98 -6.57 18.85 10.24
N ILE A 99 -7.12 18.04 11.14
CA ILE A 99 -6.45 16.88 11.72
C ILE A 99 -6.76 15.61 10.91
N ILE A 100 -8.05 15.38 10.62
CA ILE A 100 -8.52 14.08 10.12
C ILE A 100 -8.90 14.06 8.64
N ASP A 101 -9.13 15.20 7.98
CA ASP A 101 -9.29 15.23 6.53
C ASP A 101 -7.92 15.04 5.88
N TYR A 102 -7.78 13.92 5.18
CA TYR A 102 -6.52 13.53 4.53
C TYR A 102 -6.03 14.58 3.52
N SER A 103 -6.95 15.27 2.83
CA SER A 103 -6.61 16.31 1.84
C SER A 103 -5.95 17.55 2.46
N LYS A 104 -6.02 17.70 3.78
CA LYS A 104 -5.48 18.86 4.50
C LYS A 104 -4.04 18.69 4.96
N PHE A 105 -3.36 17.61 4.57
CA PHE A 105 -1.95 17.37 4.92
C PHE A 105 -1.68 17.34 6.43
N GLY A 106 -2.70 17.01 7.23
CA GLY A 106 -2.64 16.94 8.69
C GLY A 106 -2.17 15.59 9.23
N LEU A 107 -2.67 15.21 10.41
CA LEU A 107 -2.28 13.96 11.08
C LEU A 107 -2.60 12.73 10.22
N PHE A 108 -3.77 12.70 9.58
CA PHE A 108 -4.18 11.53 8.80
C PHE A 108 -3.37 11.38 7.51
N PHE A 109 -2.89 12.47 6.92
CA PHE A 109 -1.92 12.42 5.84
C PHE A 109 -0.57 11.86 6.32
N SER A 110 -0.12 12.27 7.51
CA SER A 110 1.11 11.73 8.11
C SER A 110 0.98 10.22 8.41
N TYR A 111 -0.18 9.77 8.87
CA TYR A 111 -0.45 8.35 9.10
C TYR A 111 -0.57 7.55 7.81
N ASP A 112 -1.17 8.10 6.76
CA ASP A 112 -1.18 7.48 5.43
C ASP A 112 0.24 7.26 4.89
N LEU A 113 1.10 8.29 4.95
CA LEU A 113 2.51 8.17 4.60
C LEU A 113 3.24 7.14 5.45
N LEU A 114 3.02 7.13 6.77
CA LEU A 114 3.57 6.10 7.64
C LEU A 114 3.10 4.70 7.20
N GLY A 115 1.82 4.54 6.90
CA GLY A 115 1.23 3.31 6.37
C GLY A 115 1.98 2.83 5.12
N TYR A 116 2.12 3.69 4.11
CA TYR A 116 2.87 3.35 2.89
C TYR A 116 4.36 3.04 3.17
N GLY A 117 4.99 3.71 4.12
CA GLY A 117 6.34 3.36 4.59
C GLY A 117 6.41 1.96 5.20
N ILE A 118 5.42 1.59 6.02
CA ILE A 118 5.32 0.24 6.58
C ILE A 118 5.03 -0.80 5.49
N MET A 119 4.22 -0.47 4.48
CA MET A 119 4.03 -1.30 3.28
C MET A 119 5.36 -1.55 2.56
N ALA A 120 6.21 -0.52 2.44
CA ALA A 120 7.54 -0.64 1.82
C ALA A 120 8.47 -1.59 2.59
N LEU A 121 8.43 -1.58 3.93
CA LEU A 121 9.12 -2.60 4.74
C LEU A 121 8.56 -4.00 4.49
N SER A 122 7.23 -4.13 4.45
CA SER A 122 6.56 -5.41 4.18
C SER A 122 7.02 -5.99 2.84
N THR A 123 7.03 -5.19 1.77
CA THR A 123 7.47 -5.65 0.45
C THR A 123 8.96 -5.98 0.44
N PHE A 124 9.80 -5.19 1.12
CA PHE A 124 11.23 -5.48 1.20
C PHE A 124 11.48 -6.89 1.74
N PHE A 125 10.87 -7.20 2.88
CA PHE A 125 10.99 -8.53 3.49
C PHE A 125 10.35 -9.63 2.64
N ALA A 126 9.21 -9.36 1.97
CA ALA A 126 8.62 -10.30 1.02
C ALA A 126 9.55 -10.57 -0.19
N GLY A 127 10.23 -9.56 -0.70
CA GLY A 127 11.23 -9.73 -1.77
C GLY A 127 12.38 -10.64 -1.35
N LEU A 128 12.78 -10.59 -0.07
CA LEU A 128 13.80 -11.49 0.48
C LEU A 128 13.33 -12.95 0.53
N THR A 129 12.02 -13.23 0.59
CA THR A 129 11.49 -14.59 0.61
C THR A 129 11.50 -15.28 -0.76
N ILE A 130 11.49 -14.51 -1.85
CA ILE A 130 11.38 -15.04 -3.21
C ILE A 130 12.67 -15.74 -3.65
N GLN A 131 12.49 -16.94 -4.19
CA GLN A 131 13.49 -17.70 -4.94
C GLN A 131 13.17 -17.67 -6.43
N PRO A 132 13.85 -16.81 -7.21
CA PRO A 132 13.49 -16.64 -8.60
C PRO A 132 13.71 -17.90 -9.43
N GLN A 133 12.66 -18.39 -10.07
CA GLN A 133 12.72 -19.54 -11.01
C GLN A 133 12.85 -19.08 -12.46
N ASN A 134 12.44 -17.84 -12.74
CA ASN A 134 12.46 -17.24 -14.08
C ASN A 134 12.78 -15.74 -14.01
N ASN A 135 12.86 -15.08 -15.16
CA ASN A 135 13.18 -13.64 -15.22
C ASN A 135 12.09 -12.76 -14.61
N SER A 136 10.82 -13.12 -14.73
CA SER A 136 9.70 -12.39 -14.11
C SER A 136 9.82 -12.37 -12.59
N ASP A 137 10.19 -13.50 -11.98
CA ASP A 137 10.43 -13.57 -10.52
C ASP A 137 11.63 -12.73 -10.09
N LYS A 138 12.68 -12.63 -10.92
CA LYS A 138 13.84 -11.77 -10.64
C LYS A 138 13.43 -10.30 -10.60
N VAL A 139 12.61 -9.87 -11.57
CA VAL A 139 12.08 -8.51 -11.63
C VAL A 139 11.15 -8.24 -10.44
N LEU A 140 10.23 -9.16 -10.13
CA LEU A 140 9.34 -9.05 -8.98
C LEU A 140 10.12 -8.89 -7.67
N LYS A 141 11.10 -9.77 -7.44
CA LYS A 141 11.98 -9.71 -6.28
C LYS A 141 12.69 -8.36 -6.19
N TRP A 142 13.26 -7.90 -7.30
CA TRP A 142 13.98 -6.64 -7.34
C TRP A 142 13.06 -5.45 -7.01
N LEU A 143 11.87 -5.39 -7.61
CA LEU A 143 10.87 -4.36 -7.30
C LEU A 143 10.51 -4.37 -5.81
N LEU A 144 10.17 -5.54 -5.26
CA LEU A 144 9.82 -5.66 -3.86
C LEU A 144 10.94 -5.21 -2.90
N VAL A 145 12.20 -5.55 -3.21
CA VAL A 145 13.36 -5.14 -2.40
C VAL A 145 13.64 -3.64 -2.53
N VAL A 146 13.67 -3.09 -3.76
CA VAL A 146 13.94 -1.67 -3.99
C VAL A 146 12.88 -0.77 -3.36
N HIS A 147 11.63 -1.23 -3.32
CA HIS A 147 10.54 -0.52 -2.68
C HIS A 147 10.84 -0.14 -1.22
N GLY A 148 11.63 -0.97 -0.51
CA GLY A 148 12.06 -0.70 0.86
C GLY A 148 12.77 0.64 1.06
N ILE A 149 13.38 1.22 0.03
CA ILE A 149 14.04 2.54 0.09
C ILE A 149 13.04 3.64 0.48
N PHE A 150 11.77 3.53 0.06
CA PHE A 150 10.75 4.53 0.35
C PHE A 150 10.34 4.58 1.82
N PHE A 151 10.66 3.56 2.62
CA PHE A 151 10.40 3.61 4.07
C PHE A 151 11.03 4.84 4.73
N VAL A 152 12.28 5.16 4.37
CA VAL A 152 13.03 6.27 4.98
C VAL A 152 12.35 7.60 4.69
N SER A 153 11.96 7.85 3.44
CA SER A 153 11.31 9.10 3.07
C SER A 153 9.91 9.20 3.70
N CYS A 154 9.11 8.15 3.64
CA CYS A 154 7.79 8.08 4.28
C CYS A 154 7.82 8.30 5.79
N LEU A 155 8.90 7.90 6.46
CA LEU A 155 9.07 8.09 7.90
C LEU A 155 9.57 9.49 8.25
N ILE A 156 10.61 9.96 7.56
CA ILE A 156 11.34 11.18 7.95
C ILE A 156 10.62 12.45 7.48
N MET A 157 10.01 12.45 6.28
CA MET A 157 9.39 13.68 5.74
C MET A 157 8.26 14.23 6.64
N PRO A 158 7.34 13.39 7.18
CA PRO A 158 6.35 13.86 8.16
C PRO A 158 6.97 14.34 9.48
N MET A 159 8.03 13.68 9.98
CA MET A 159 8.70 14.06 11.23
C MET A 159 9.40 15.41 11.14
N LEU A 160 9.84 15.80 9.94
CA LEU A 160 10.43 17.12 9.66
C LEU A 160 9.37 18.23 9.48
N GLY A 161 8.08 17.90 9.54
CA GLY A 161 7.01 18.88 9.34
C GLY A 161 6.94 19.43 7.92
N LEU A 162 7.44 18.68 6.92
CA LEU A 162 7.40 19.09 5.51
C LEU A 162 5.99 19.15 4.92
N PHE A 163 5.01 18.59 5.63
CA PHE A 163 3.60 18.62 5.27
C PHE A 163 2.82 19.36 6.35
N SER A 164 2.02 20.35 5.95
CA SER A 164 1.20 21.13 6.86
C SER A 164 -0.10 21.59 6.20
N ALA A 165 -1.09 21.95 7.01
CA ALA A 165 -2.35 22.52 6.53
C ALA A 165 -2.18 23.85 5.77
N GLU A 166 -1.01 24.49 5.86
CA GLU A 166 -0.67 25.70 5.11
C GLU A 166 -0.35 25.38 3.63
N MET A 167 -0.09 24.11 3.29
CA MET A 167 0.07 23.65 1.91
C MET A 167 -1.27 23.46 1.16
N GLN A 168 -2.40 23.92 1.73
CA GLN A 168 -3.70 23.90 1.07
C GLN A 168 -3.64 24.53 -0.33
N GLY A 169 -4.19 23.83 -1.33
CA GLY A 169 -4.09 24.21 -2.75
C GLY A 169 -3.00 23.46 -3.54
N SER A 170 -2.16 22.67 -2.87
CA SER A 170 -1.18 21.77 -3.50
C SER A 170 -1.65 20.31 -3.60
N GLU A 171 -2.96 20.08 -3.59
CA GLU A 171 -3.59 18.74 -3.69
C GLU A 171 -3.05 17.92 -4.87
N TRP A 172 -2.72 18.60 -5.98
CA TRP A 172 -2.13 17.98 -7.16
C TRP A 172 -0.77 17.30 -6.88
N ILE A 173 0.02 17.78 -5.91
CA ILE A 173 1.27 17.15 -5.49
C ILE A 173 0.96 15.80 -4.82
N GLY A 174 -0.05 15.77 -3.94
CA GLY A 174 -0.52 14.54 -3.30
C GLY A 174 -1.00 13.52 -4.34
N ILE A 175 -1.78 13.97 -5.33
CA ILE A 175 -2.21 13.14 -6.45
C ILE A 175 -1.00 12.58 -7.20
N LEU A 176 -0.03 13.41 -7.61
CA LEU A 176 1.15 12.95 -8.35
C LEU A 176 1.99 11.93 -7.58
N VAL A 177 2.18 12.14 -6.28
CA VAL A 177 2.90 11.19 -5.44
C VAL A 177 2.15 9.85 -5.43
N LEU A 178 0.85 9.85 -5.15
CA LEU A 178 0.04 8.63 -5.13
C LEU A 178 -0.04 7.92 -6.48
N GLU A 179 -0.10 8.66 -7.58
CA GLU A 179 -0.04 8.11 -8.95
C GLU A 179 1.30 7.43 -9.22
N PHE A 180 2.41 8.03 -8.78
CA PHE A 180 3.72 7.38 -8.86
C PHE A 180 3.74 6.05 -8.10
N TRP A 181 3.15 5.98 -6.91
CA TRP A 181 3.01 4.72 -6.16
C TRP A 181 2.16 3.70 -6.93
N CYS A 182 1.07 4.13 -7.56
CA CYS A 182 0.22 3.24 -8.36
C CYS A 182 0.97 2.65 -9.56
N ILE A 183 1.72 3.49 -10.28
CA ILE A 183 2.55 3.06 -11.41
C ILE A 183 3.61 2.05 -10.94
N TYR A 184 4.24 2.30 -9.79
CA TYR A 184 5.23 1.40 -9.22
C TYR A 184 4.64 0.06 -8.77
N PHE A 185 3.44 0.06 -8.19
CA PHE A 185 2.79 -1.15 -7.66
C PHE A 185 2.08 -2.00 -8.72
N THR A 186 1.69 -1.39 -9.85
CA THR A 186 1.08 -2.09 -10.99
C THR A 186 1.90 -3.31 -11.46
N PRO A 187 3.21 -3.18 -11.80
CA PRO A 187 4.01 -4.34 -12.17
C PRO A 187 4.19 -5.32 -11.01
N ILE A 188 4.20 -4.88 -9.76
CA ILE A 188 4.28 -5.77 -8.58
C ILE A 188 3.04 -6.67 -8.52
N GLY A 189 1.83 -6.11 -8.62
CA GLY A 189 0.58 -6.89 -8.58
C GLY A 189 0.49 -7.87 -9.74
N PHE A 190 0.83 -7.43 -10.96
CA PHE A 190 0.84 -8.29 -12.15
C PHE A 190 1.86 -9.42 -12.04
N LEU A 191 3.10 -9.13 -11.66
CA LEU A 191 4.14 -10.14 -11.52
C LEU A 191 3.88 -11.09 -10.35
N SER A 192 3.29 -10.62 -9.25
CA SER A 192 2.87 -11.47 -8.13
C SER A 192 1.83 -12.50 -8.58
N TYR A 193 0.84 -12.07 -9.38
CA TYR A 193 -0.11 -13.00 -9.98
C TYR A 193 0.60 -14.07 -10.86
N LEU A 194 1.54 -13.66 -11.71
CA LEU A 194 2.29 -14.58 -12.56
C LEU A 194 3.16 -15.55 -11.74
N HIS A 195 3.77 -15.06 -10.66
CA HIS A 195 4.57 -15.84 -9.71
C HIS A 195 3.72 -16.97 -9.13
N PHE A 196 2.62 -16.63 -8.45
CA PHE A 196 1.72 -17.63 -7.87
C PHE A 196 1.05 -18.51 -8.93
N LYS A 197 0.81 -18.01 -10.15
CA LYS A 197 0.31 -18.84 -11.24
C LYS A 197 1.35 -19.87 -11.70
N SER A 198 2.64 -19.59 -11.57
CA SER A 198 3.70 -20.47 -12.07
C SER A 198 4.22 -21.45 -11.02
N THR A 199 3.96 -21.21 -9.73
CA THR A 199 4.34 -22.11 -8.63
C THR A 199 3.62 -23.47 -8.75
N PRO A 200 4.36 -24.61 -8.72
CA PRO A 200 3.77 -25.95 -8.64
C PRO A 200 2.86 -26.09 -7.42
N ALA A 201 1.82 -26.93 -7.52
CA ALA A 201 0.83 -27.12 -6.45
C ALA A 201 1.36 -27.98 -5.30
#